data_AF-T1DNX1-F1
#
_entry.id   AF-T1DNX1-F1
#
_cell.length_a   1.000
_cell.length_b   1.000
_cell.length_c   1.000
_cell.angle_alpha   90.00
_cell.angle_beta   90.00
_cell.angle_gamma   90.00
#
_symmetry.space_group_name_H-M   'P 1'
#
loop_
_entity.id
_entity.type
_entity.pdbx_description
1 polymer ?
#
loop_
_entity_poly.entity_id
_entity_poly.type
_entity_poly.pdbx_seq_one_letter_code
_entity_poly.pdbx_strand_id
1 'polypeptide(L)'
;MFKKFDEKESISGVQQLKSSVQKGIRAKLIEQFPFIESHIDLILPKKDAFRIVKCHDHIEILVNGTGEQVFFRHRDGQWMPTLRLYHRFPFFLPMEQVDKGAIRFVLSGANIMCPGLTSPGACMTPVEKGTVVAVMAEGKEHALAIGQTTLSTEDIAKLNKGVGVENCHYLNDGLWQMKPVK
;
A
#
# COMPACT_ATOMS: atom_id res chain seq x y z
N MET A 1 4.67 -1.34 8.43
CA MET A 1 6.05 -1.22 7.88
C MET A 1 6.73 0.11 8.27
N PHE A 2 6.07 1.27 8.16
CA PHE A 2 6.72 2.59 8.31
C PHE A 2 6.49 3.31 9.64
N LYS A 3 6.07 2.61 10.71
CA LYS A 3 5.73 3.23 12.01
C LYS A 3 6.90 3.97 12.66
N LYS A 4 8.11 3.43 12.53
CA LYS A 4 9.37 4.03 13.05
C LYS A 4 10.25 4.59 11.93
N PHE A 5 9.70 4.73 10.73
CA PHE A 5 10.46 5.24 9.60
C PHE A 5 10.67 6.74 9.75
N ASP A 6 11.93 7.16 9.64
CA ASP A 6 12.33 8.56 9.56
C ASP A 6 13.16 8.76 8.29
N GLU A 7 12.83 9.77 7.48
CA GLU A 7 13.46 9.97 6.17
C GLU A 7 14.97 10.26 6.26
N LYS A 8 15.46 10.83 7.36
CA LYS A 8 16.89 11.16 7.54
C LYS A 8 17.70 9.97 8.02
N GLU A 9 17.08 9.10 8.81
CA GLU A 9 17.76 7.96 9.42
C GLU A 9 17.56 6.66 8.67
N SER A 10 16.42 6.49 7.99
CA SER A 10 16.01 5.21 7.41
C SER A 10 16.38 5.05 5.93
N ILE A 11 16.80 6.11 5.25
CA ILE A 11 17.19 6.06 3.83
C ILE A 11 18.68 5.75 3.71
N SER A 12 19.01 4.67 3.01
CA SER A 12 20.39 4.23 2.78
C SER A 12 20.95 4.68 1.42
N GLY A 13 20.09 5.02 0.47
CA GLY A 13 20.52 5.59 -0.81
C GLY A 13 19.40 5.75 -1.83
N VAL A 14 19.69 6.45 -2.92
CA VAL A 14 18.75 6.66 -4.03
C VAL A 14 19.41 6.21 -5.33
N GLN A 15 18.70 5.39 -6.11
CA GLN A 15 19.18 4.84 -7.38
C GLN A 15 18.25 5.25 -8.51
N GLN A 16 18.77 5.98 -9.50
CA GLN A 16 18.05 6.21 -10.75
C GLN A 16 18.00 4.92 -11.59
N LEU A 17 16.83 4.60 -12.11
CA LEU A 17 16.59 3.38 -12.86
C LEU A 17 16.91 3.55 -14.35
N LYS A 18 17.51 2.51 -14.94
CA LYS A 18 17.68 2.39 -16.40
C LYS A 18 16.31 2.19 -17.07
N SER A 19 16.14 2.67 -18.30
CA SER A 19 14.86 2.60 -19.03
C SER A 19 14.32 1.16 -19.18
N SER A 20 15.19 0.16 -19.34
CA SER A 20 14.79 -1.25 -19.39
C SER A 20 14.16 -1.73 -18.09
N VAL A 21 14.73 -1.33 -16.94
CA VAL A 21 14.19 -1.66 -15.60
C VAL A 21 12.87 -0.94 -15.36
N GLN A 22 12.78 0.33 -15.74
CA GLN A 22 11.53 1.10 -15.65
C GLN A 22 10.39 0.44 -16.43
N LYS A 23 10.65 -0.01 -17.67
CA LYS A 23 9.67 -0.76 -18.48
C LYS A 23 9.25 -2.05 -17.80
N GLY A 24 10.20 -2.79 -17.22
CA GLY A 24 9.92 -4.02 -16.48
C GLY A 24 9.05 -3.79 -15.24
N ILE A 25 9.33 -2.76 -14.45
CA ILE A 25 8.51 -2.41 -13.27
C ILE A 25 7.10 -2.03 -13.69
N ARG A 26 6.95 -1.19 -14.73
CA ARG A 26 5.63 -0.81 -15.24
C ARG A 26 4.80 -2.02 -15.67
N ALA A 27 5.41 -2.97 -16.39
CA ALA A 27 4.74 -4.20 -16.79
C ALA A 27 4.26 -5.01 -15.58
N LYS A 28 5.11 -5.19 -14.55
CA LYS A 28 4.75 -5.87 -13.30
C LYS A 28 3.62 -5.17 -12.54
N LEU A 29 3.62 -3.84 -12.51
CA LEU A 29 2.55 -3.08 -11.85
C LEU A 29 1.21 -3.23 -12.57
N ILE A 30 1.21 -3.25 -13.90
CA ILE A 30 -0.01 -3.49 -14.70
C ILE A 30 -0.51 -4.93 -14.49
N GLU A 31 0.39 -5.91 -14.50
CA GLU A 31 0.05 -7.31 -14.23
C GLU A 31 -0.57 -7.49 -12.82
N GLN A 32 0.03 -6.85 -11.81
CA GLN A 32 -0.44 -6.95 -10.43
C GLN A 32 -1.72 -6.13 -10.18
N PHE A 33 -1.88 -4.99 -10.84
CA PHE A 33 -3.02 -4.08 -10.70
C PHE A 33 -3.63 -3.73 -12.06
N PRO A 34 -4.35 -4.66 -12.73
CA PRO A 34 -4.81 -4.48 -14.11
C PRO A 34 -5.63 -3.20 -14.33
N PHE A 35 -6.43 -2.80 -13.34
CA PHE A 35 -7.26 -1.61 -13.43
C PHE A 35 -6.45 -0.30 -13.54
N ILE A 36 -5.17 -0.29 -13.15
CA ILE A 36 -4.31 0.90 -13.24
C ILE A 36 -3.79 1.15 -14.65
N GLU A 37 -3.92 0.20 -15.58
CA GLU A 37 -3.31 0.26 -16.92
C GLU A 37 -3.65 1.55 -17.67
N SER A 38 -4.91 1.97 -17.64
CA SER A 38 -5.39 3.19 -18.30
C SER A 38 -4.80 4.48 -17.73
N HIS A 39 -4.25 4.45 -16.51
CA HIS A 39 -3.72 5.60 -15.79
C HIS A 39 -2.21 5.52 -15.52
N ILE A 40 -1.55 4.41 -15.88
CA ILE A 40 -0.13 4.18 -15.58
C ILE A 40 0.78 5.24 -16.18
N ASP A 41 0.42 5.82 -17.33
CA ASP A 41 1.16 6.90 -17.97
C ASP A 41 1.03 8.25 -17.24
N LEU A 42 0.00 8.44 -16.41
CA LEU A 42 -0.15 9.60 -15.52
C LEU A 42 0.67 9.45 -14.24
N ILE A 43 0.89 8.21 -13.79
CA ILE A 43 1.58 7.89 -12.53
C ILE A 43 3.08 7.77 -12.76
N LEU A 44 3.47 7.08 -13.82
CA LEU A 44 4.85 6.76 -14.19
C LEU A 44 5.06 7.04 -15.69
N PRO A 45 5.11 8.30 -16.16
CA PRO A 45 5.28 8.62 -17.58
C PRO A 45 6.53 7.98 -18.20
N LYS A 46 6.46 7.46 -19.44
CA LYS A 46 7.58 6.71 -20.09
C LYS A 46 8.86 7.53 -20.26
N LYS A 47 8.74 8.86 -20.32
CA LYS A 47 9.86 9.77 -20.56
C LYS A 47 10.60 10.18 -19.28
N ASP A 48 10.00 9.91 -18.12
CA ASP A 48 10.53 10.35 -16.84
C ASP A 48 11.63 9.42 -16.34
N ALA A 49 12.53 9.96 -15.52
CA ALA A 49 13.53 9.18 -14.82
C ALA A 49 12.99 8.72 -13.47
N PHE A 50 12.62 7.44 -13.36
CA PHE A 50 12.21 6.87 -12.07
C PHE A 50 13.41 6.59 -11.18
N ARG A 51 13.18 6.63 -9.87
CA ARG A 51 14.18 6.33 -8.84
C ARG A 51 13.65 5.29 -7.87
N ILE A 52 14.56 4.48 -7.32
CA ILE A 52 14.31 3.66 -6.14
C ILE A 52 15.04 4.31 -4.98
N VAL A 53 14.29 4.67 -3.94
CA VAL A 53 14.84 4.99 -2.63
C VAL A 53 15.00 3.68 -1.88
N LYS A 54 16.24 3.35 -1.53
CA LYS A 54 16.59 2.19 -0.71
C LYS A 54 16.57 2.63 0.74
N CYS A 55 15.93 1.83 1.58
CA CYS A 55 15.78 2.10 2.99
C CYS A 55 16.35 0.94 3.82
N HIS A 56 16.45 1.16 5.12
CA HIS A 56 16.68 0.08 6.09
C HIS A 56 15.57 -0.98 6.02
N ASP A 57 15.83 -2.14 6.63
CA ASP A 57 14.94 -3.30 6.60
C ASP A 57 14.58 -3.80 5.19
N HIS A 58 15.44 -3.54 4.19
CA HIS A 58 15.23 -3.95 2.79
C HIS A 58 13.95 -3.40 2.17
N ILE A 59 13.53 -2.20 2.58
CA ILE A 59 12.41 -1.51 1.96
C ILE A 59 12.92 -0.74 0.73
N GLU A 60 12.15 -0.82 -0.36
CA GLU A 60 12.37 -0.03 -1.57
C GLU A 60 11.13 0.79 -1.89
N ILE A 61 11.30 2.08 -2.13
CA ILE A 61 10.23 3.00 -2.53
C ILE A 61 10.49 3.48 -3.95
N LEU A 62 9.54 3.22 -4.84
CA LEU A 62 9.52 3.74 -6.19
C LEU A 62 9.05 5.19 -6.20
N VAL A 63 9.88 6.04 -6.78
CA VAL A 63 9.67 7.48 -6.92
C VAL A 63 9.59 7.82 -8.41
N ASN A 64 8.57 8.58 -8.79
CA ASN A 64 8.36 9.02 -10.17
C ASN A 64 9.26 10.24 -10.54
N GLY A 65 9.12 10.76 -11.76
CA GLY A 65 9.93 11.88 -12.24
C GLY A 65 9.73 13.18 -11.47
N THR A 66 8.57 13.37 -10.83
CA THR A 66 8.25 14.56 -10.03
C THR A 66 8.76 14.47 -8.59
N GLY A 67 9.27 13.31 -8.18
CA GLY A 67 9.76 13.06 -6.81
C GLY A 67 8.72 12.46 -5.86
N GLU A 68 7.51 12.15 -6.34
CA GLU A 68 6.45 11.55 -5.52
C GLU A 68 6.68 10.05 -5.29
N GLN A 69 6.45 9.59 -4.06
CA GLN A 69 6.44 8.17 -3.70
C GLN A 69 5.15 7.52 -4.22
N VAL A 70 5.28 6.58 -5.14
CA VAL A 70 4.13 5.97 -5.82
C VAL A 70 3.87 4.54 -5.34
N PHE A 71 4.90 3.71 -5.26
CA PHE A 71 4.82 2.33 -4.80
C PHE A 71 5.97 2.03 -3.85
N PHE A 72 5.80 1.01 -3.01
CA PHE A 72 6.86 0.47 -2.18
C PHE A 72 6.80 -1.05 -2.17
N ARG A 73 7.90 -1.69 -1.79
CA ARG A 73 7.97 -3.12 -1.54
C ARG A 73 8.97 -3.42 -0.43
N HIS A 74 8.82 -4.57 0.19
CA HIS A 74 9.78 -5.11 1.14
C HIS A 74 10.48 -6.31 0.50
N ARG A 75 11.82 -6.26 0.43
CA ARG A 75 12.66 -7.22 -0.32
C ARG A 75 12.16 -7.37 -1.77
N ASP A 76 12.17 -8.58 -2.31
CA ASP A 76 11.59 -8.91 -3.62
C ASP A 76 10.11 -9.29 -3.55
N GLY A 77 9.40 -8.76 -2.54
CA GLY A 77 7.96 -8.93 -2.40
C GLY A 77 7.15 -8.18 -3.46
N GLN A 78 5.84 -8.28 -3.33
CA GLN A 78 4.86 -7.60 -4.17
C GLN A 78 4.95 -6.07 -4.00
N TRP A 79 4.62 -5.34 -5.06
CA TRP A 79 4.49 -3.89 -4.97
C TRP A 79 3.20 -3.52 -4.24
N MET A 80 3.27 -2.48 -3.42
CA MET A 80 2.12 -1.90 -2.73
C MET A 80 2.06 -0.40 -3.05
N PRO A 81 0.89 0.15 -3.40
CA PRO A 81 0.79 1.58 -3.65
C PRO A 81 0.94 2.38 -2.35
N THR A 82 1.39 3.63 -2.45
CA THR A 82 1.26 4.57 -1.33
C THR A 82 -0.19 4.97 -1.12
N LEU A 83 -0.55 5.41 0.09
CA LEU A 83 -1.89 5.93 0.35
C LEU A 83 -2.20 7.15 -0.52
N ARG A 84 -1.21 8.03 -0.74
CA ARG A 84 -1.37 9.22 -1.61
C ARG A 84 -1.70 8.82 -3.04
N LEU A 85 -1.04 7.78 -3.57
CA LEU A 85 -1.36 7.27 -4.89
C LEU A 85 -2.78 6.69 -4.93
N TYR A 86 -3.13 5.86 -3.95
CA TYR A 86 -4.45 5.24 -3.88
C TYR A 86 -5.57 6.29 -3.74
N HIS A 87 -5.40 7.31 -2.90
CA HIS A 87 -6.38 8.39 -2.75
C HIS A 87 -6.60 9.17 -4.05
N ARG A 88 -5.59 9.27 -4.92
CA ARG A 88 -5.73 9.90 -6.24
C ARG A 88 -6.42 9.00 -7.26
N PHE A 89 -6.32 7.68 -7.12
CA PHE A 89 -6.91 6.68 -8.01
C PHE A 89 -7.58 5.55 -7.20
N PRO A 90 -8.70 5.80 -6.50
CA PRO A 90 -9.24 4.89 -5.47
C PRO A 90 -10.09 3.74 -6.07
N PHE A 91 -9.58 3.08 -7.10
CA PHE A 91 -10.32 2.04 -7.84
C PHE A 91 -9.52 0.79 -8.16
N PHE A 92 -8.18 0.81 -8.02
CA PHE A 92 -7.33 -0.29 -8.49
C PHE A 92 -6.97 -1.32 -7.41
N LEU A 93 -7.45 -1.14 -6.18
CA LEU A 93 -7.37 -2.15 -5.12
C LEU A 93 -8.77 -2.57 -4.65
N PRO A 94 -8.97 -3.84 -4.29
CA PRO A 94 -10.12 -4.26 -3.49
C PRO A 94 -10.10 -3.58 -2.11
N MET A 95 -11.29 -3.34 -1.56
CA MET A 95 -11.43 -2.65 -0.27
C MET A 95 -11.86 -3.60 0.85
N GLU A 96 -11.26 -3.40 2.02
CA GLU A 96 -11.65 -4.04 3.28
C GLU A 96 -12.01 -2.95 4.28
N GLN A 97 -13.30 -2.80 4.58
CA GLN A 97 -13.80 -1.82 5.53
C GLN A 97 -13.81 -2.39 6.94
N VAL A 98 -13.16 -1.69 7.86
CA VAL A 98 -13.25 -1.96 9.30
C VAL A 98 -14.33 -1.10 9.97
N ASP A 99 -14.80 -1.55 11.13
CA ASP A 99 -15.67 -0.74 11.98
C ASP A 99 -14.98 0.51 12.56
N LYS A 100 -15.81 1.40 13.12
CA LYS A 100 -15.35 2.63 13.78
C LYS A 100 -14.39 2.39 14.95
N GLY A 101 -14.51 1.27 15.67
CA GLY A 101 -13.70 0.93 16.83
C GLY A 101 -12.25 0.61 16.46
N ALA A 102 -12.03 0.05 15.28
CA ALA A 102 -10.72 -0.30 14.76
C ALA A 102 -9.88 0.91 14.29
N ILE A 103 -10.52 2.02 13.88
CA ILE A 103 -9.88 3.18 13.25
C ILE A 103 -8.63 3.65 13.99
N ARG A 104 -8.74 3.89 15.31
CA ARG A 104 -7.61 4.41 16.12
C ARG A 104 -6.41 3.48 16.12
N PHE A 105 -6.66 2.18 16.06
CA PHE A 105 -5.63 1.15 16.13
C PHE A 105 -4.93 0.99 14.77
N VAL A 106 -5.70 1.02 13.68
CA VAL A 106 -5.17 1.02 12.32
C VAL A 106 -4.25 2.24 12.10
N LEU A 107 -4.68 3.42 12.53
CA LEU A 107 -3.89 4.66 12.49
C LEU A 107 -2.70 4.68 13.46
N SER A 108 -2.58 3.67 14.32
CA SER A 108 -1.42 3.44 15.19
C SER A 108 -0.50 2.32 14.66
N GLY A 109 -0.76 1.82 13.44
CA GLY A 109 -0.02 0.76 12.78
C GLY A 109 -0.33 -0.65 13.25
N ALA A 110 -1.47 -0.86 13.93
CA ALA A 110 -1.89 -2.20 14.30
C ALA A 110 -2.42 -2.97 13.09
N ASN A 111 -2.24 -4.29 13.11
CA ASN A 111 -2.87 -5.20 12.17
C ASN A 111 -4.38 -5.24 12.37
N ILE A 112 -5.11 -5.60 11.32
CA ILE A 112 -6.56 -5.75 11.36
C ILE A 112 -6.87 -7.19 11.73
N MET A 113 -7.55 -7.36 12.85
CA MET A 113 -7.97 -8.66 13.35
C MET A 113 -9.27 -9.07 12.66
N CYS A 114 -9.49 -10.37 12.46
CA CYS A 114 -10.70 -10.88 11.80
C CYS A 114 -12.02 -10.35 12.40
N PRO A 115 -12.18 -10.22 13.74
CA PRO A 115 -13.38 -9.62 14.34
C PRO A 115 -13.67 -8.17 13.91
N GLY A 116 -12.64 -7.41 13.53
CA GLY A 116 -12.80 -6.04 13.02
C GLY A 116 -13.27 -5.98 11.57
N LEU A 117 -13.29 -7.11 10.86
CA LEU A 117 -13.74 -7.28 9.47
C LEU A 117 -15.07 -8.04 9.35
N THR A 118 -15.57 -8.59 10.46
CA THR A 118 -16.83 -9.36 10.52
C THR A 118 -17.89 -8.68 11.40
N SER A 119 -17.61 -7.48 11.91
CA SER A 119 -18.53 -6.70 12.71
C SER A 119 -19.62 -6.04 11.83
N PRO A 120 -20.75 -5.56 12.41
CA PRO A 120 -21.86 -5.01 11.62
C PRO A 120 -21.52 -3.79 10.75
N GLY A 121 -20.46 -3.04 11.11
CA GLY A 121 -19.97 -1.89 10.34
C GLY A 121 -18.86 -2.25 9.35
N ALA A 122 -18.43 -3.51 9.32
CA ALA A 122 -17.40 -3.99 8.41
C ALA A 122 -17.99 -4.45 7.07
N CYS A 123 -17.19 -4.36 6.01
CA CYS A 123 -17.56 -4.81 4.68
C CYS A 123 -16.31 -5.29 3.95
N MET A 124 -16.33 -6.53 3.47
CA MET A 124 -15.18 -7.15 2.81
C MET A 124 -15.44 -7.35 1.33
N THR A 125 -14.40 -7.16 0.51
CA THR A 125 -14.42 -7.56 -0.90
C THR A 125 -13.89 -8.99 -0.99
N PRO A 126 -14.52 -9.93 -1.73
CA PRO A 126 -13.99 -11.28 -1.85
C PRO A 126 -12.58 -11.31 -2.46
N VAL A 127 -11.59 -11.74 -1.68
CA VAL A 127 -10.19 -11.83 -2.11
C VAL A 127 -9.46 -13.03 -1.50
N GLU A 128 -8.45 -13.50 -2.23
CA GLU A 128 -7.55 -14.55 -1.77
C GLU A 128 -6.52 -14.04 -0.75
N LYS A 129 -5.93 -14.99 0.00
CA LYS A 129 -4.80 -14.70 0.88
C LYS A 129 -3.62 -14.11 0.09
N GLY A 130 -2.96 -13.10 0.68
CA GLY A 130 -1.80 -12.43 0.09
C GLY A 130 -2.17 -11.29 -0.86
N THR A 131 -3.45 -10.97 -1.00
CA THR A 131 -3.92 -9.86 -1.83
C THR A 131 -3.63 -8.51 -1.16
N VAL A 132 -3.14 -7.54 -1.92
CA VAL A 132 -2.97 -6.16 -1.47
C VAL A 132 -4.33 -5.45 -1.49
N VAL A 133 -4.71 -4.86 -0.37
CA VAL A 133 -6.04 -4.26 -0.16
C VAL A 133 -5.94 -2.83 0.35
N ALA A 134 -6.95 -2.02 0.05
CA ALA A 134 -7.18 -0.74 0.69
C ALA A 134 -8.03 -0.92 1.94
N VAL A 135 -7.54 -0.48 3.10
CA VAL A 135 -8.27 -0.56 4.37
C VAL A 135 -9.10 0.71 4.53
N MET A 136 -10.42 0.55 4.40
CA MET A 136 -11.42 1.60 4.55
C MET A 136 -11.98 1.59 5.98
N ALA A 137 -12.74 2.61 6.34
CA ALA A 137 -13.45 2.63 7.61
C ALA A 137 -14.87 3.16 7.48
N GLU A 138 -15.76 2.61 8.29
CA GLU A 138 -17.16 3.02 8.34
C GLU A 138 -17.29 4.54 8.56
N GLY A 139 -17.93 5.22 7.61
CA GLY A 139 -18.14 6.67 7.64
C GLY A 139 -16.91 7.51 7.25
N LYS A 140 -15.91 6.92 6.59
CA LYS A 140 -14.74 7.62 6.02
C LYS A 140 -14.68 7.38 4.52
N GLU A 141 -14.41 8.45 3.77
CA GLU A 141 -14.30 8.41 2.31
C GLU A 141 -12.94 7.85 1.84
N HIS A 142 -11.87 8.15 2.58
CA HIS A 142 -10.51 7.82 2.19
C HIS A 142 -9.98 6.61 2.96
N ALA A 143 -9.15 5.80 2.31
CA ALA A 143 -8.46 4.68 2.94
C ALA A 143 -7.57 5.15 4.10
N LEU A 144 -7.58 4.40 5.20
CA LEU A 144 -6.75 4.64 6.37
C LEU A 144 -5.39 3.95 6.27
N ALA A 145 -5.33 2.83 5.55
CA ALA A 145 -4.13 2.04 5.36
C ALA A 145 -4.15 1.26 4.04
N ILE A 146 -2.96 0.82 3.63
CA ILE A 146 -2.72 -0.22 2.65
C ILE A 146 -2.25 -1.44 3.42
N GLY A 147 -2.88 -2.58 3.15
CA GLY A 147 -2.59 -3.83 3.83
C GLY A 147 -2.45 -5.01 2.87
N GLN A 148 -2.08 -6.16 3.44
CA GLN A 148 -2.05 -7.44 2.74
C GLN A 148 -2.85 -8.46 3.53
N THR A 149 -3.75 -9.19 2.86
CA THR A 149 -4.55 -10.23 3.53
C THR A 149 -3.66 -11.39 3.98
N THR A 150 -3.81 -11.80 5.24
CA THR A 150 -3.12 -12.97 5.82
C THR A 150 -3.95 -14.24 5.72
N LEU A 151 -5.25 -14.09 5.43
CA LEU A 151 -6.26 -15.13 5.20
C LEU A 151 -7.14 -14.70 4.02
N SER A 152 -7.80 -15.63 3.32
CA SER A 152 -8.85 -15.23 2.37
C SER A 152 -10.03 -14.61 3.12
N THR A 153 -10.83 -13.78 2.46
CA THR A 153 -12.02 -13.18 3.10
C THR A 153 -13.04 -14.22 3.57
N GLU A 154 -13.09 -15.36 2.87
CA GLU A 154 -13.88 -16.52 3.28
C GLU A 154 -13.38 -17.10 4.62
N ASP A 155 -12.07 -17.28 4.78
CA ASP A 155 -11.47 -17.77 6.02
C ASP A 155 -11.58 -16.74 7.15
N ILE A 156 -11.47 -15.43 6.84
CA ILE A 156 -11.69 -14.35 7.82
C ILE A 156 -13.10 -14.46 8.40
N ALA A 157 -14.11 -14.61 7.54
CA ALA A 157 -15.51 -14.75 7.95
C ALA A 157 -15.77 -16.03 8.76
N LYS A 158 -15.20 -17.16 8.33
CA LYS A 158 -15.41 -18.47 8.98
C LYS A 158 -14.68 -18.61 10.32
N LEU A 159 -13.40 -18.25 10.36
CA LEU A 159 -12.56 -18.45 11.55
C LEU A 159 -12.79 -17.37 12.60
N ASN A 160 -13.03 -16.13 12.14
CA ASN A 160 -13.23 -14.95 12.98
C ASN A 160 -12.18 -14.78 14.11
N LYS A 161 -10.94 -15.21 13.85
CA LYS A 161 -9.84 -15.18 14.83
C LYS A 161 -8.51 -14.97 14.14
N GLY A 162 -7.61 -14.23 14.81
CA GLY A 162 -6.27 -13.95 14.31
C GLY A 162 -6.20 -12.68 13.48
N VAL A 163 -5.05 -12.48 12.84
CA VAL A 163 -4.83 -11.37 11.91
C VAL A 163 -5.50 -11.73 10.59
N GLY A 164 -6.36 -10.85 10.08
CA GLY A 164 -6.99 -10.98 8.76
C GLY A 164 -6.24 -10.15 7.70
N VAL A 165 -5.77 -8.96 8.06
CA VAL A 165 -4.97 -8.09 7.20
C VAL A 165 -3.78 -7.54 7.98
N GLU A 166 -2.58 -7.70 7.43
CA GLU A 166 -1.37 -7.05 7.92
C GLU A 166 -1.35 -5.58 7.48
N ASN A 167 -1.04 -4.67 8.40
CA ASN A 167 -0.98 -3.24 8.12
C ASN A 167 0.42 -2.85 7.59
N CYS A 168 0.50 -2.56 6.29
CA CYS A 168 1.77 -2.28 5.64
C CYS A 168 2.11 -0.79 5.71
N HIS A 169 1.16 0.09 5.38
CA HIS A 169 1.33 1.54 5.35
C HIS A 169 0.03 2.23 5.77
N TYR A 170 0.08 3.19 6.69
CA TYR A 170 -1.11 3.87 7.21
C TYR A 170 -0.96 5.38 7.25
N LEU A 171 -2.09 6.09 7.33
CA LEU A 171 -2.11 7.54 7.33
C LEU A 171 -1.31 8.10 8.52
N ASN A 172 -0.45 9.09 8.28
CA ASN A 172 0.47 9.68 9.24
C ASN A 172 1.63 8.78 9.72
N ASP A 173 1.89 7.64 9.09
CA ASP A 173 3.16 6.93 9.29
C ASP A 173 4.35 7.65 8.62
N GLY A 174 5.55 7.12 8.79
CA GLY A 174 6.76 7.76 8.27
C GLY A 174 6.78 7.91 6.75
N LEU A 175 6.19 6.98 5.99
CA LEU A 175 6.10 7.11 4.53
C LEU A 175 5.07 8.17 4.12
N TRP A 176 3.97 8.31 4.86
CA TRP A 176 3.00 9.38 4.64
C TRP A 176 3.60 10.77 4.85
N GLN A 177 4.46 10.89 5.86
CA GLN A 177 5.14 12.13 6.24
C GLN A 177 6.38 12.43 5.39
N MET A 178 6.93 11.42 4.73
CA MET A 178 8.09 11.56 3.85
C MET A 178 7.83 12.60 2.77
N LYS A 179 8.78 13.51 2.58
CA LYS A 179 8.67 14.56 1.55
C LYS A 179 9.01 14.00 0.17
N PRO A 180 8.50 14.60 -0.92
CA PRO A 180 8.93 14.25 -2.27
C PRO A 180 10.46 14.32 -2.40
N VAL A 181 11.05 13.29 -3.00
CA VAL A 181 12.50 13.20 -3.21
C VAL A 181 12.85 13.99 -4.46
N LYS A 182 13.45 15.17 -4.27
CA LYS A 182 13.92 16.01 -5.37
C LYS A 182 15.15 15.42 -6.04
#